data_AF-A0A3B9L006-F1
#
_entry.id   AF-A0A3B9L006-F1
#
_cell.length_a   1.000
_cell.length_b   1.000
_cell.length_c   1.000
_cell.angle_alpha   90.00
_cell.angle_beta   90.00
_cell.angle_gamma   90.00
#
_symmetry.space_group_name_H-M   'P 1'
#
loop_
_entity.id
_entity.type
_entity.pdbx_description
1 polymer ?
#
loop_
_entity_poly.entity_id
_entity_poly.type
_entity_poly.pdbx_seq_one_letter_code
_entity_poly.pdbx_strand_id
1 'polypeptide(L)'
;WNANYVPALLQRGPFLIGFQDQNVDGKVRREPVIHVDLDNPRVSKTEGEPLFLAQGGNAPYLQHVSQVLRVIAIGDEMTKPMFEAFDQAGLIEPVSLDLKLDDHTEYKVPDLFTLSEERLAALEGEMLERLHKGGFLRAAYLVLASLSNVNRLINMKNAKRSAAG
;
A
#
# COMPACT_ATOMS: atom_id res chain seq x y z
N TRP A 1 13.99 0.94 9.84
CA TRP A 1 12.58 1.36 9.75
C TRP A 1 12.11 1.62 11.17
N ASN A 2 11.62 2.83 11.51
CA ASN A 2 11.16 3.17 12.86
C ASN A 2 9.64 3.36 12.86
N ALA A 3 8.91 2.25 12.72
CA ALA A 3 7.44 2.23 12.83
C ALA A 3 6.95 0.83 13.24
N ASN A 4 5.74 0.78 13.81
CA ASN A 4 5.12 -0.45 14.32
C ASN A 4 4.59 -1.39 13.23
N TYR A 5 4.64 -0.96 11.96
CA TYR A 5 4.16 -1.72 10.81
C TYR A 5 5.06 -1.49 9.61
N VAL A 6 5.37 -2.55 8.87
CA VAL A 6 6.08 -2.48 7.58
C VAL A 6 5.04 -2.65 6.47
N PRO A 7 4.90 -1.72 5.52
CA PRO A 7 3.98 -1.89 4.40
C PRO A 7 4.20 -3.20 3.63
N ALA A 8 3.12 -3.86 3.20
CA ALA A 8 3.17 -5.12 2.47
C ALA A 8 4.08 -5.05 1.22
N LEU A 9 4.05 -3.92 0.49
CA LEU A 9 4.93 -3.67 -0.66
C LEU A 9 6.42 -3.68 -0.32
N LEU A 10 6.80 -3.34 0.92
CA LEU A 10 8.19 -3.44 1.40
C LEU A 10 8.50 -4.83 1.95
N GLN A 11 7.51 -5.52 2.52
CA GLN A 11 7.66 -6.87 3.06
C GLN A 11 7.80 -7.94 1.95
N ARG A 12 7.20 -7.73 0.77
CA ARG A 12 7.16 -8.74 -0.30
C ARG A 12 8.53 -9.20 -0.80
N GLY A 13 9.60 -8.46 -0.53
CA GLY A 13 10.96 -8.83 -0.92
C GLY A 13 11.10 -9.16 -2.42
N PRO A 14 11.84 -10.23 -2.78
CA PRO A 14 12.05 -10.64 -4.18
C PRO A 14 10.83 -11.34 -4.80
N PHE A 15 9.70 -11.38 -4.09
CA PHE A 15 8.52 -12.12 -4.53
C PHE A 15 7.55 -11.23 -5.29
N LEU A 16 6.94 -11.81 -6.31
CA LEU A 16 5.94 -11.20 -7.18
C LEU A 16 4.70 -12.11 -7.21
N ILE A 17 3.52 -11.51 -7.31
CA ILE A 17 2.29 -12.25 -7.58
C ILE A 17 2.06 -12.25 -9.09
N GLY A 18 1.94 -13.45 -9.67
CA GLY A 18 1.47 -13.65 -11.03
C GLY A 18 0.15 -14.39 -11.03
N PHE A 19 -0.41 -14.60 -12.21
CA PHE A 19 -1.65 -15.32 -12.39
C PHE A 19 -1.50 -16.31 -13.54
N GLN A 20 -1.98 -17.53 -13.33
CA GLN A 20 -1.96 -18.58 -14.35
C GLN A 20 -3.34 -19.20 -14.49
N ASP A 21 -3.73 -19.47 -15.73
CA ASP A 21 -4.95 -20.17 -16.04
C ASP A 21 -4.74 -21.67 -15.80
N GLN A 22 -5.49 -22.22 -14.84
CA GLN A 22 -5.46 -23.62 -14.48
C GLN A 22 -6.81 -24.26 -14.74
N ASN A 23 -6.82 -25.46 -15.32
CA ASN A 23 -8.04 -26.22 -15.49
C ASN A 23 -8.32 -27.02 -14.21
N VAL A 24 -9.30 -26.56 -13.44
CA VAL A 24 -9.73 -27.20 -12.19
C VAL A 24 -11.19 -27.63 -12.38
N ASP A 25 -11.43 -28.94 -12.31
CA ASP A 25 -12.74 -29.56 -12.52
C ASP A 25 -13.40 -29.19 -13.87
N GLY A 26 -12.61 -29.11 -14.94
CA GLY A 26 -13.10 -28.79 -16.29
C GLY A 26 -13.40 -27.30 -16.51
N LYS A 27 -13.08 -26.43 -15.54
CA LYS A 27 -13.22 -24.97 -15.64
C LYS A 27 -11.85 -24.31 -15.58
N VAL A 28 -11.60 -23.41 -16.53
CA VAL A 28 -10.43 -22.53 -16.47
C VAL A 28 -10.62 -21.53 -15.34
N ARG A 29 -9.72 -21.56 -14.35
CA ARG A 29 -9.64 -20.61 -13.25
C ARG A 29 -8.31 -19.89 -13.29
N ARG A 30 -8.35 -18.57 -13.10
CA ARG A 30 -7.16 -17.75 -12.98
C ARG A 30 -6.66 -17.80 -11.54
N GLU A 31 -5.63 -18.58 -11.29
CA GLU A 31 -5.09 -18.81 -9.95
C GLU A 31 -3.85 -17.93 -9.69
N PRO A 32 -3.73 -17.32 -8.50
CA PRO A 32 -2.55 -16.56 -8.13
C PRO A 32 -1.37 -17.50 -7.86
N VAL A 33 -0.21 -17.15 -8.41
CA VAL A 33 1.04 -17.90 -8.23
C VAL A 33 2.16 -16.97 -7.74
N ILE A 34 3.08 -17.51 -6.95
CA ILE A 34 4.24 -16.77 -6.46
C ILE A 34 5.39 -16.95 -7.45
N HIS A 35 5.90 -15.83 -7.96
CA HIS A 35 7.16 -15.78 -8.70
C HIS A 35 8.27 -15.25 -7.80
N VAL A 36 9.50 -15.68 -8.06
CA VAL A 36 10.70 -15.23 -7.36
C VAL A 36 11.65 -14.60 -8.38
N ASP A 37 12.06 -13.38 -8.13
CA ASP A 37 13.19 -12.76 -8.81
C ASP A 37 14.50 -13.36 -8.28
N LEU A 38 15.08 -14.30 -9.03
CA LEU A 38 16.30 -15.01 -8.64
C LEU A 38 17.57 -14.15 -8.73
N ASP A 39 17.53 -13.05 -9.47
CA ASP A 39 18.65 -12.11 -9.59
C ASP A 39 18.70 -11.12 -8.41
N ASN A 40 17.69 -11.14 -7.55
CA ASN A 40 17.63 -10.28 -6.39
C ASN A 40 18.72 -10.66 -5.37
N PRO A 41 19.52 -9.69 -4.86
CA PRO A 41 20.60 -9.96 -3.90
C PRO A 41 20.18 -10.62 -2.59
N ARG A 42 18.88 -10.62 -2.27
CA ARG A 42 18.33 -11.28 -1.07
C ARG A 42 18.06 -12.76 -1.27
N VAL A 43 18.16 -13.28 -2.50
CA VAL A 43 17.99 -14.70 -2.80
C VAL A 43 19.34 -15.40 -2.64
N SER A 44 19.36 -16.45 -1.84
CA SER A 44 20.52 -17.30 -1.64
C SER A 44 20.11 -18.77 -1.69
N LYS A 45 21.05 -19.61 -2.12
CA LYS A 45 20.89 -21.08 -2.09
C LYS A 45 21.46 -21.71 -0.81
N THR A 46 22.21 -20.93 -0.01
CA THR A 46 23.00 -21.46 1.12
C THR A 46 22.65 -20.81 2.46
N GLU A 47 22.04 -19.63 2.46
CA GLU A 47 21.78 -18.84 3.66
C GLU A 47 20.37 -18.24 3.64
N GLY A 48 19.83 -17.91 4.81
CA GLY A 48 18.53 -17.26 4.97
C GLY A 48 17.39 -18.22 5.29
N GLU A 49 16.16 -17.77 5.05
CA GLU A 49 14.93 -18.51 5.37
C GLU A 49 14.57 -19.47 4.23
N PRO A 50 14.38 -20.77 4.50
CA PRO A 50 13.98 -21.73 3.48
C PRO A 50 12.57 -21.42 2.97
N LEU A 51 12.34 -21.60 1.67
CA LEU A 51 11.00 -21.47 1.06
C LEU A 51 10.19 -22.76 1.15
N PHE A 52 10.87 -23.90 1.21
CA PHE A 52 10.27 -25.22 1.25
C PHE A 52 10.82 -26.03 2.41
N LEU A 53 10.01 -26.93 2.95
CA LEU A 53 10.46 -27.92 3.93
C LEU A 53 11.30 -29.00 3.23
N ALA A 54 12.17 -29.69 3.98
CA ALA A 54 13.08 -30.70 3.44
C ALA A 54 12.36 -31.84 2.68
N GLN A 55 11.14 -32.20 3.10
CA GLN A 55 10.32 -33.26 2.49
C GLN A 55 9.31 -32.72 1.46
N GLY A 56 9.43 -31.45 1.06
CA GLY A 56 8.46 -30.74 0.24
C GLY A 56 7.38 -30.02 1.05
N GLY A 57 6.61 -29.17 0.38
CA GLY A 57 5.62 -28.28 0.99
C GLY A 57 6.20 -26.92 1.41
N ASN A 58 5.31 -25.98 1.70
CA ASN A 58 5.68 -24.58 1.99
C ASN A 58 6.27 -24.43 3.39
N ALA A 59 7.47 -23.85 3.49
CA ALA A 59 8.03 -23.45 4.77
C ALA A 59 7.31 -22.20 5.34
N PRO A 60 7.44 -21.90 6.64
CA PRO A 60 6.75 -20.77 7.28
C PRO A 60 6.97 -19.43 6.58
N TYR A 61 8.18 -19.19 6.06
CA TYR A 61 8.48 -17.94 5.37
C TYR A 61 7.69 -17.79 4.06
N LEU A 62 7.56 -18.86 3.27
CA LEU A 62 6.76 -18.82 2.04
C LEU A 62 5.26 -18.64 2.33
N GLN A 63 4.75 -19.18 3.44
CA GLN A 63 3.37 -18.93 3.88
C GLN A 63 3.16 -17.46 4.25
N HIS A 64 4.10 -16.85 4.97
CA HIS A 64 4.08 -15.42 5.28
C HIS A 64 4.09 -14.57 4.01
N VAL A 65 4.99 -14.88 3.06
CA VAL A 65 5.06 -14.20 1.76
C VAL A 65 3.75 -14.34 0.99
N SER A 66 3.14 -15.52 0.98
CA SER A 66 1.83 -15.74 0.35
C SER A 66 0.76 -14.80 0.91
N GLN A 67 0.73 -14.61 2.23
CA GLN A 67 -0.19 -13.68 2.87
C GLN A 67 0.10 -12.21 2.51
N VAL A 68 1.37 -11.81 2.50
CA VAL A 68 1.80 -10.46 2.08
C VAL A 68 1.37 -10.18 0.65
N LEU A 69 1.60 -11.11 -0.27
CA LEU A 69 1.23 -10.98 -1.68
C LEU A 69 -0.29 -10.95 -1.87
N ARG A 70 -1.05 -11.72 -1.08
CA ARG A 70 -2.52 -11.67 -1.09
C ARG A 70 -3.05 -10.29 -0.69
N VAL A 71 -2.47 -9.69 0.35
CA VAL A 71 -2.83 -8.32 0.78
C VAL A 71 -2.58 -7.32 -0.35
N ILE A 72 -1.45 -7.46 -1.06
CA ILE A 72 -1.14 -6.59 -2.21
C ILE A 72 -2.15 -6.78 -3.34
N ALA A 73 -2.46 -8.02 -3.72
CA ALA A 73 -3.40 -8.31 -4.80
C ALA A 73 -4.81 -7.77 -4.51
N ILE A 74 -5.33 -7.99 -3.29
CA ILE A 74 -6.62 -7.42 -2.88
C ILE A 74 -6.57 -5.88 -2.94
N GLY A 75 -5.48 -5.28 -2.47
CA GLY A 75 -5.30 -3.84 -2.55
C GLY A 75 -5.32 -3.31 -4.00
N ASP A 76 -4.65 -4.00 -4.91
CA ASP A 76 -4.60 -3.67 -6.34
C ASP A 76 -5.99 -3.73 -6.99
N GLU A 77 -6.75 -4.80 -6.75
CA GLU A 77 -8.12 -4.97 -7.24
C GLU A 77 -9.06 -3.85 -6.77
N MET A 78 -8.89 -3.38 -5.53
CA MET A 78 -9.73 -2.33 -4.95
C MET A 78 -9.31 -0.91 -5.37
N THR A 79 -8.06 -0.71 -5.81
CA THR A 79 -7.48 0.62 -6.01
C THR A 79 -8.22 1.40 -7.11
N LYS A 80 -8.37 0.80 -8.29
CA LYS A 80 -9.01 1.48 -9.43
C LYS A 80 -10.47 1.84 -9.16
N PRO A 81 -11.35 0.91 -8.72
CA PRO A 81 -12.75 1.24 -8.40
C PRO A 81 -12.88 2.29 -7.29
N MET A 82 -11.97 2.28 -6.30
CA MET A 82 -11.97 3.26 -5.23
C MET A 82 -11.68 4.68 -5.75
N PHE A 83 -10.61 4.84 -6.54
CA PHE A 83 -10.28 6.14 -7.10
C PHE A 83 -11.34 6.64 -8.08
N GLU A 84 -11.91 5.76 -8.91
CA GLU A 84 -13.04 6.11 -9.78
C GLU A 84 -14.26 6.59 -8.98
N ALA A 85 -14.55 5.95 -7.84
CA ALA A 85 -15.65 6.37 -6.98
C ALA A 85 -15.39 7.73 -6.30
N PHE A 86 -14.15 7.98 -5.86
CA PHE A 86 -13.77 9.27 -5.29
C PHE A 86 -13.79 10.40 -6.32
N ASP A 87 -13.34 10.13 -7.54
CA ASP A 87 -13.36 11.09 -8.65
C ASP A 87 -14.81 11.44 -9.05
N GLN A 88 -15.68 10.44 -9.18
CA GLN A 88 -17.11 10.65 -9.48
C GLN A 88 -17.85 11.39 -8.37
N ALA A 89 -17.43 11.21 -7.11
CA ALA A 89 -17.91 11.97 -5.97
C ALA A 89 -17.26 13.37 -5.86
N GLY A 90 -16.34 13.71 -6.77
CA GLY A 90 -15.60 14.96 -6.78
C GLY A 90 -14.67 15.14 -5.59
N LEU A 91 -14.33 14.08 -4.85
CA LEU A 91 -13.63 14.20 -3.57
C LEU A 91 -12.15 14.55 -3.72
N ILE A 92 -11.51 14.20 -4.83
CA ILE A 92 -10.07 14.38 -5.02
C ILE A 92 -9.76 15.87 -5.21
N GLU A 93 -8.77 16.39 -4.47
CA GLU A 93 -8.29 17.77 -4.64
C GLU A 93 -6.77 17.87 -4.51
N PRO A 94 -6.15 18.83 -5.21
CA PRO A 94 -4.74 19.12 -5.03
C PRO A 94 -4.47 19.70 -3.64
N VAL A 95 -3.32 19.38 -3.07
CA VAL A 95 -2.81 19.97 -1.83
C VAL A 95 -1.36 20.39 -2.02
N SER A 96 -0.97 21.54 -1.45
CA SER A 96 0.45 21.93 -1.37
C SER A 96 1.00 21.55 -0.02
N LEU A 97 2.12 20.83 -0.01
CA LEU A 97 2.87 20.56 1.20
C LEU A 97 4.12 21.43 1.22
N ASP A 98 4.08 22.45 2.09
CA ASP A 98 5.21 23.34 2.35
C ASP A 98 5.96 22.84 3.59
N LEU A 99 7.20 22.41 3.39
CA LEU A 99 8.06 21.81 4.42
C LEU A 99 9.18 22.78 4.80
N LYS A 100 9.06 23.41 5.97
CA LYS A 100 10.19 24.15 6.56
C LYS A 100 11.02 23.22 7.44
N LEU A 101 12.27 22.93 7.05
CA LEU A 101 13.15 22.08 7.85
C LEU A 101 14.07 22.87 8.80
N ASP A 102 14.45 24.09 8.41
CA ASP A 102 15.18 25.08 9.22
C ASP A 102 14.95 26.48 8.61
N ASP A 103 15.61 27.51 9.14
CA ASP A 103 15.42 28.88 8.66
C ASP A 103 15.92 29.12 7.22
N HIS A 104 16.66 28.19 6.63
CA HIS A 104 17.28 28.36 5.30
C HIS A 104 16.85 27.26 4.31
N THR A 105 16.11 26.25 4.77
CA THR A 105 15.73 25.08 3.99
C THR A 105 14.21 24.90 4.01
N GLU A 106 13.58 25.26 2.89
CA GLU A 106 12.17 25.03 2.62
C GLU A 106 12.00 24.15 1.38
N TYR A 107 11.11 23.16 1.45
CA TYR A 107 10.74 22.33 0.30
C TYR A 107 9.25 22.47 0.04
N LYS A 108 8.90 22.77 -1.21
CA LYS A 108 7.54 22.58 -1.71
C LYS A 108 7.47 21.24 -2.42
N VAL A 109 6.48 20.43 -2.06
CA VAL A 109 6.20 19.18 -2.75
C VAL A 109 4.99 19.41 -3.65
N PRO A 110 5.19 19.62 -4.96
CA PRO A 110 4.09 19.79 -5.91
C PRO A 110 3.40 18.45 -6.19
N ASP A 111 2.30 18.51 -6.94
CA ASP A 111 1.60 17.35 -7.51
C ASP A 111 1.10 16.33 -6.47
N LEU A 112 0.74 16.84 -5.28
CA LEU A 112 0.08 16.05 -4.25
C LEU A 112 -1.44 16.22 -4.33
N PHE A 113 -2.14 15.12 -4.05
CA PHE A 113 -3.60 15.09 -3.98
C PHE A 113 -4.04 14.47 -2.67
N THR A 114 -5.18 14.93 -2.18
CA THR A 114 -5.90 14.40 -1.02
C THR A 114 -7.39 14.30 -1.34
N LEU A 115 -8.19 13.93 -0.35
CA LEU A 115 -9.63 14.08 -0.39
C LEU A 115 -10.05 15.38 0.31
N SER A 116 -11.11 16.00 -0.20
CA SER A 116 -11.75 17.18 0.37
C SER A 116 -12.64 16.79 1.55
N GLU A 117 -12.30 17.26 2.75
CA GLU A 117 -13.10 17.00 3.95
C GLU A 117 -14.49 17.65 3.86
N GLU A 118 -14.57 18.85 3.29
CA GLU A 118 -15.82 19.57 3.06
C GLU A 118 -16.75 18.80 2.11
N ARG A 119 -16.25 18.38 0.93
CA ARG A 119 -17.07 17.65 -0.03
C ARG A 119 -17.43 16.25 0.48
N LEU A 120 -16.57 15.62 1.27
CA LEU A 120 -16.88 14.36 1.94
C LEU A 120 -18.02 14.52 2.95
N ALA A 121 -17.99 15.59 3.76
CA ALA A 121 -19.03 15.87 4.76
C ALA A 121 -20.37 16.27 4.11
N ALA A 122 -20.32 16.87 2.92
CA ALA A 122 -21.50 17.24 2.14
C ALA A 122 -22.10 16.08 1.32
N LEU A 123 -21.51 14.87 1.35
CA LEU A 123 -22.05 13.73 0.64
C LEU A 123 -23.43 13.33 1.16
N GLU A 124 -24.36 13.15 0.23
CA GLU A 124 -25.72 12.71 0.53
C GLU A 124 -26.26 11.76 -0.56
N GLY A 125 -27.43 11.20 -0.28
CA GLY A 125 -28.18 10.38 -1.23
C GLY A 125 -27.40 9.18 -1.79
N GLU A 126 -27.54 8.97 -3.10
CA GLU A 126 -27.01 7.81 -3.81
C GLU A 126 -25.48 7.72 -3.75
N MET A 127 -24.78 8.86 -3.76
CA MET A 127 -23.30 8.86 -3.74
C MET A 127 -22.77 8.38 -2.39
N LEU A 128 -23.37 8.84 -1.29
CA LEU A 128 -23.03 8.37 0.06
C LEU A 128 -23.30 6.86 0.19
N GLU A 129 -24.47 6.40 -0.25
CA GLU A 129 -24.84 4.99 -0.21
C GLU A 129 -23.85 4.12 -1.01
N ARG A 130 -23.48 4.56 -2.22
CA ARG A 130 -22.54 3.85 -3.08
C ARG A 130 -21.15 3.74 -2.45
N LEU A 131 -20.62 4.83 -1.91
CA LEU A 131 -19.33 4.83 -1.22
C LEU A 131 -19.36 3.96 0.04
N HIS A 132 -20.47 3.95 0.78
CA HIS A 132 -20.63 3.07 1.93
C HIS A 132 -20.63 1.60 1.50
N LYS A 133 -21.51 1.21 0.57
CA LYS A 133 -21.65 -0.19 0.11
C LYS A 133 -20.38 -0.74 -0.51
N GLY A 134 -19.60 0.11 -1.20
CA GLY A 134 -18.28 -0.25 -1.74
C GLY A 134 -17.16 -0.31 -0.70
N GLY A 135 -17.41 0.08 0.56
CA GLY A 135 -16.39 0.20 1.61
C GLY A 135 -15.46 1.41 1.46
N PHE A 136 -15.67 2.24 0.43
CA PHE A 136 -14.84 3.39 0.09
C PHE A 136 -15.04 4.58 1.02
N LEU A 137 -16.20 4.71 1.65
CA LEU A 137 -16.44 5.75 2.65
C LEU A 137 -15.45 5.64 3.82
N ARG A 138 -15.23 4.42 4.33
CA ARG A 138 -14.23 4.17 5.38
C ARG A 138 -12.82 4.49 4.88
N ALA A 139 -12.49 4.10 3.65
CA ALA A 139 -11.19 4.40 3.06
C ALA A 139 -10.95 5.91 2.96
N ALA A 140 -11.98 6.70 2.60
CA ALA A 140 -11.88 8.15 2.52
C ALA A 140 -11.48 8.80 3.85
N TYR A 141 -12.14 8.41 4.95
CA TYR A 141 -11.77 8.88 6.28
C TYR A 141 -10.36 8.45 6.71
N LEU A 142 -9.92 7.24 6.31
CA LEU A 142 -8.55 6.80 6.58
C LEU A 142 -7.51 7.61 5.79
N VAL A 143 -7.82 8.05 4.57
CA VAL A 143 -6.97 8.97 3.80
C VAL A 143 -6.84 10.30 4.54
N LEU A 144 -7.95 10.92 4.94
CA LEU A 144 -7.94 12.17 5.70
C LEU A 144 -7.15 12.04 7.02
N ALA A 145 -7.43 11.00 7.81
CA ALA A 145 -6.73 10.74 9.07
C ALA A 145 -5.21 10.52 8.86
N SER A 146 -4.82 9.95 7.72
CA SER A 146 -3.42 9.66 7.41
C SER A 146 -2.57 10.92 7.25
N LEU A 147 -3.16 12.07 6.89
CA LEU A 147 -2.46 13.34 6.68
C LEU A 147 -1.70 13.80 7.93
N SER A 148 -2.23 13.50 9.13
CA SER A 148 -1.55 13.78 10.39
C SER A 148 -0.17 13.10 10.52
N ASN A 149 0.06 12.01 9.80
CA ASN A 149 1.36 11.32 9.78
C ASN A 149 2.44 12.13 9.04
N VAL A 150 2.06 13.05 8.15
CA VAL A 150 3.03 13.87 7.41
C VAL A 150 3.84 14.72 8.38
N ASN A 151 3.19 15.39 9.33
CA ASN A 151 3.85 16.16 10.38
C ASN A 151 4.81 15.30 11.23
N ARG A 152 4.40 14.06 11.54
CA ARG A 152 5.26 13.12 12.26
C ARG A 152 6.53 12.79 11.46
N LEU A 153 6.41 12.55 10.16
CA LEU A 153 7.55 12.26 9.28
C LEU A 153 8.49 13.47 9.15
N ILE A 154 7.95 14.68 9.08
CA ILE A 154 8.74 15.92 9.08
C ILE A 154 9.57 16.03 10.36
N ASN A 155 8.94 15.84 11.52
CA ASN A 155 9.62 15.90 12.82
C ASN A 155 10.73 14.85 12.94
N MET A 156 10.48 13.62 12.47
CA MET A 156 11.50 12.56 12.41
C MET A 156 12.69 12.93 11.50
N LYS A 157 12.42 13.56 10.35
CA LYS A 157 13.46 14.03 9.42
C LYS A 157 14.30 15.14 10.05
N ASN A 158 13.67 16.10 10.72
CA ASN A 158 14.34 17.20 11.41
C ASN A 158 15.24 16.68 12.54
N ALA A 159 14.72 15.80 13.41
CA ALA A 159 15.50 15.20 14.49
C ALA A 159 16.73 14.45 13.98
N LYS A 160 16.61 13.72 12.85
CA LYS A 160 17.74 13.03 12.23
C LYS A 160 18.81 13.99 11.69
N ARG A 161 18.42 15.16 11.16
CA ARG A 161 19.36 16.18 10.69
C ARG A 161 20.11 16.83 11.86
N SER A 162 19.38 17.19 12.93
CA SER A 162 19.99 17.78 14.13
C SER A 162 20.94 16.83 14.86
N ALA A 163 20.74 15.51 14.78
CA ALA A 163 21.64 14.53 15.37
C ALA A 163 22.89 14.22 14.50
N ALA A 164 22.91 14.67 13.25
CA ALA A 164 23.99 14.41 12.29
C ALA A 164 24.90 15.63 12.04
N GLY A 165 24.55 16.80 12.58
CA GLY A 165 25.37 18.02 12.57
C GLY A 165 25.86 18.33 13.97
#